data_AF-A0A3S0B4K4-F1
#
_entry.id   AF-A0A3S0B4K4-F1
#
_cell.length_a   1.000
_cell.length_b   1.000
_cell.length_c   1.000
_cell.angle_alpha   90.00
_cell.angle_beta   90.00
_cell.angle_gamma   90.00
#
_symmetry.space_group_name_H-M   'P 1'
#
loop_
_entity.id
_entity.type
_entity.pdbx_description
1 polymer ?
#
loop_
_entity_poly.entity_id
_entity_poly.type
_entity_poly.pdbx_seq_one_letter_code
_entity_poly.pdbx_strand_id
1 'polypeptide(L)'
;DIAANPYDIKIVELDAAMLPRSLAGKQLDLAVINSNFALAANLKPTRDAIFVEDKNSPFANIIAVRPDELNQPKMKALAKAMTSPEMKQFIEKKYDGAIVPAF
;
A
#
# COMPACT_ATOMS: atom_id res chain seq x y z
N ASP A 1 -2.90 18.17 -3.66
CA ASP A 1 -3.46 19.51 -3.42
C ASP A 1 -4.50 19.43 -2.30
N ILE A 2 -4.71 20.51 -1.53
CA ILE A 2 -5.61 20.55 -0.37
C ILE A 2 -6.89 21.30 -0.75
N ALA A 3 -8.03 20.60 -0.79
CA ALA A 3 -9.30 21.21 -1.17
C ALA A 3 -9.85 22.20 -0.11
N ALA A 4 -9.70 21.85 1.18
CA ALA A 4 -10.09 22.70 2.31
C ALA A 4 -9.33 22.27 3.58
N ASN A 5 -9.11 23.22 4.51
CA ASN A 5 -8.48 22.96 5.80
C ASN A 5 -9.24 23.66 6.95
N PRO A 6 -10.47 23.20 7.28
CA PRO A 6 -11.31 23.85 8.28
C PRO A 6 -10.76 23.79 9.71
N TYR A 7 -9.76 22.93 9.95
CA TYR A 7 -9.15 22.69 11.26
C TYR A 7 -7.75 23.28 11.39
N ASP A 8 -7.29 24.06 10.41
CA ASP A 8 -5.95 24.66 10.36
C ASP A 8 -4.82 23.64 10.61
N ILE A 9 -4.97 22.44 10.06
CA ILE A 9 -4.00 21.35 10.20
C ILE A 9 -2.73 21.72 9.44
N LYS A 10 -1.59 21.61 10.10
CA LYS A 10 -0.29 21.74 9.44
C LYS A 10 0.07 20.45 8.72
N ILE A 11 0.02 20.47 7.39
CA ILE A 11 0.44 19.34 6.56
C ILE A 11 1.93 19.47 6.26
N VAL A 12 2.68 18.42 6.56
CA VAL A 12 4.12 18.33 6.30
C VAL A 12 4.39 17.17 5.37
N GLU A 13 5.18 17.43 4.33
CA GLU A 13 5.62 16.41 3.38
C GLU A 13 6.94 15.80 3.86
N LEU A 14 7.00 14.48 3.91
CA LEU A 14 8.17 13.71 4.32
C LEU A 14 8.36 12.53 3.38
N ASP A 15 9.58 12.01 3.34
CA ASP A 15 9.85 10.73 2.67
C ASP A 15 8.99 9.62 3.28
N ALA A 16 8.34 8.82 2.42
CA ALA A 16 7.39 7.80 2.83
C ALA A 16 7.99 6.77 3.80
N ALA A 17 9.27 6.43 3.65
CA ALA A 17 9.96 5.48 4.51
C ALA A 17 10.21 6.02 5.93
N MET A 18 10.18 7.34 6.12
CA MET A 18 10.38 8.00 7.42
C MET A 18 9.08 8.14 8.23
N LEU A 19 7.91 8.00 7.60
CA LEU A 19 6.63 8.24 8.25
C LEU A 19 6.38 7.36 9.48
N PRO A 20 6.64 6.03 9.46
CA PRO A 20 6.42 5.20 10.65
C PRO A 20 7.27 5.63 11.84
N ARG A 21 8.53 6.00 11.59
CA ARG A 21 9.46 6.46 12.64
C ARG A 21 9.05 7.82 13.18
N SER A 22 8.62 8.73 12.31
CA SER A 22 8.19 10.08 12.70
C SER A 22 6.92 10.06 13.55
N LEU A 23 5.98 9.16 13.21
CA LEU A 23 4.79 8.89 14.00
C LEU A 23 5.15 8.29 15.38
N ALA A 24 5.98 7.24 15.42
CA ALA A 24 6.41 6.62 16.67
C ALA A 24 7.20 7.58 17.59
N GLY A 25 7.99 8.47 16.98
CA GLY A 25 8.76 9.51 17.66
C GLY A 25 7.94 10.72 18.10
N LYS A 26 6.61 10.71 17.93
CA LYS A 26 5.68 11.80 18.26
C LYS A 26 6.03 13.14 17.59
N GLN A 27 6.65 13.08 16.42
CA GLN A 27 6.90 14.27 15.60
C GLN A 27 5.65 14.65 14.77
N LEU A 28 4.76 13.68 14.59
CA LEU A 28 3.48 13.81 13.89
C LEU A 28 2.37 13.30 14.81
N ASP A 29 1.25 14.00 14.82
CA ASP A 29 0.03 13.53 15.49
C ASP A 29 -0.67 12.44 14.66
N LEU A 30 -0.62 12.59 13.32
CA LEU A 30 -1.20 11.67 12.34
C LEU A 30 -0.25 11.52 11.15
N ALA A 31 -0.25 10.33 10.55
CA ALA A 31 0.51 10.07 9.32
C ALA A 31 -0.30 9.19 8.36
N VAL A 32 -0.30 9.56 7.08
CA VAL A 32 -0.85 8.74 6.00
C VAL A 32 0.29 7.88 5.47
N ILE A 33 0.29 6.58 5.79
CA ILE A 33 1.43 5.69 5.54
C ILE A 33 1.02 4.60 4.54
N ASN A 34 1.84 4.36 3.51
CA ASN A 34 1.62 3.23 2.61
C ASN A 34 1.75 1.89 3.35
N SER A 35 0.89 0.92 3.01
CA SER A 35 0.81 -0.37 3.70
C SER A 35 2.15 -1.13 3.76
N ASN A 36 2.99 -1.04 2.73
CA ASN A 36 4.31 -1.68 2.72
C ASN A 36 5.23 -1.15 3.84
N PHE A 37 5.25 0.16 4.09
CA PHE A 37 6.04 0.77 5.16
C PHE A 37 5.44 0.54 6.54
N ALA A 38 4.10 0.58 6.64
CA ALA A 38 3.40 0.24 7.89
C ALA A 38 3.73 -1.19 8.34
N LEU A 39 3.60 -2.17 7.43
CA LEU A 39 3.90 -3.58 7.72
C LEU A 39 5.38 -3.78 8.10
N ALA A 40 6.31 -3.11 7.40
CA ALA A 40 7.73 -3.17 7.74
C ALA A 40 8.05 -2.58 9.13
N ALA A 41 7.23 -1.65 9.60
CA ALA A 41 7.30 -1.09 10.95
C ALA A 41 6.49 -1.88 11.99
N ASN A 42 6.02 -3.09 11.66
CA ASN A 42 5.16 -3.94 12.49
C ASN A 42 3.80 -3.32 12.86
N LEU A 43 3.34 -2.33 12.12
CA LEU A 43 1.97 -1.81 12.20
C LEU A 43 1.03 -2.70 11.39
N LYS A 44 -0.16 -2.95 11.92
CA LYS A 44 -1.24 -3.67 11.24
C LYS A 44 -2.33 -2.68 10.81
N PRO A 45 -2.45 -2.34 9.52
CA PRO A 45 -3.45 -1.37 9.06
C PRO A 45 -4.89 -1.69 9.51
N THR A 46 -5.27 -2.95 9.58
CA THR A 46 -6.60 -3.40 10.01
C THR A 46 -6.89 -3.23 11.52
N ARG A 47 -5.89 -2.87 12.33
CA ARG A 47 -6.01 -2.69 13.78
C ARG A 47 -5.51 -1.34 14.26
N ASP A 48 -4.36 -0.90 13.75
CA ASP A 48 -3.61 0.25 14.26
C ASP A 48 -3.96 1.54 13.53
N ALA A 49 -4.56 1.47 12.33
CA ALA A 49 -4.98 2.65 11.59
C ALA A 49 -6.34 3.16 12.10
N ILE A 50 -6.45 4.48 12.30
CA ILE A 50 -7.72 5.13 12.64
C ILE A 50 -8.63 5.34 11.43
N PHE A 51 -8.07 5.22 10.24
CA PHE A 51 -8.75 5.33 8.96
C PHE A 51 -7.99 4.50 7.91
N VAL A 52 -8.71 3.79 7.05
CA VAL A 52 -8.16 2.98 5.97
C VAL A 52 -8.91 3.34 4.68
N GLU A 53 -8.16 3.49 3.58
CA GLU A 53 -8.75 3.72 2.27
C GLU A 53 -9.68 2.56 1.88
N ASP A 54 -10.79 2.88 1.22
CA ASP A 54 -11.73 1.86 0.75
C ASP A 54 -11.08 0.97 -0.32
N LYS A 55 -11.51 -0.29 -0.38
CA LYS A 55 -11.03 -1.25 -1.39
C LYS A 55 -11.34 -0.83 -2.83
N ASN A 56 -12.36 -0.01 -3.06
CA ASN A 56 -12.68 0.55 -4.37
C ASN A 56 -11.80 1.77 -4.64
N SER A 57 -10.50 1.52 -4.76
CA SER A 57 -9.46 2.51 -4.95
C SER A 57 -8.81 2.36 -6.33
N PRO A 58 -8.42 3.46 -7.00
CA PRO A 58 -7.68 3.38 -8.26
C PRO A 58 -6.21 2.95 -8.07
N PHE A 59 -5.74 2.73 -6.84
CA PHE A 59 -4.32 2.52 -6.52
C PHE A 59 -3.89 1.04 -6.46
N ALA A 60 -4.43 0.21 -7.34
CA ALA A 60 -3.95 -1.16 -7.51
C ALA A 60 -2.46 -1.16 -7.93
N ASN A 61 -1.62 -1.91 -7.21
CA ASN A 61 -0.22 -2.09 -7.59
C ASN A 61 -0.13 -2.94 -8.87
N ILE A 62 0.80 -2.60 -9.76
CA ILE A 62 0.94 -3.25 -11.07
C ILE A 62 2.30 -3.92 -11.25
N ILE A 63 2.34 -4.90 -12.14
CA ILE A 63 3.60 -5.42 -12.70
C ILE A 63 3.94 -4.55 -13.90
N ALA A 64 5.06 -3.83 -13.82
CA ALA A 64 5.59 -3.04 -14.93
C ALA A 64 6.71 -3.80 -15.65
N VAL A 65 6.67 -3.80 -16.98
CA VAL A 65 7.69 -4.42 -17.84
C VAL A 65 8.09 -3.43 -18.93
N ARG A 66 9.27 -3.61 -19.54
CA ARG A 66 9.64 -2.81 -20.72
C ARG A 66 8.72 -3.16 -21.90
N PRO A 67 8.44 -2.21 -22.82
CA PRO A 67 7.53 -2.44 -23.94
C PRO A 67 7.91 -3.63 -24.83
N ASP A 68 9.21 -3.84 -25.07
CA ASP A 68 9.77 -4.95 -25.85
C ASP A 68 9.72 -6.31 -25.13
N GLU A 69 9.44 -6.31 -23.82
CA GLU A 69 9.29 -7.52 -23.02
C GLU A 69 7.84 -7.99 -22.88
N LEU A 70 6.86 -7.16 -23.24
CA LEU A 70 5.43 -7.40 -22.98
C LEU A 70 4.95 -8.78 -23.44
N ASN A 71 5.45 -9.24 -24.61
CA ASN A 71 5.02 -10.50 -25.21
C ASN A 71 5.94 -11.68 -24.90
N GLN A 72 7.01 -11.48 -24.14
CA GLN A 72 7.94 -12.56 -23.85
C GLN A 72 7.27 -13.65 -22.99
N PRO A 73 7.50 -14.94 -23.28
CA PRO A 73 6.90 -16.04 -22.52
C PRO A 73 7.10 -15.92 -21.01
N LYS A 74 8.28 -15.45 -20.58
CA LYS A 74 8.62 -15.21 -19.18
C LYS A 74 7.69 -14.21 -18.49
N MET A 75 7.29 -13.13 -19.19
CA MET A 75 6.43 -12.08 -18.65
C MET A 75 4.98 -12.54 -18.56
N LYS A 76 4.50 -13.29 -19.57
CA LYS A 76 3.18 -13.92 -19.53
C LYS A 76 3.08 -14.94 -18.39
N ALA A 77 4.13 -15.73 -18.17
CA ALA A 77 4.19 -16.68 -17.05
C ALA A 77 4.16 -15.96 -15.70
N LEU A 78 4.93 -14.87 -15.54
CA LEU A 78 4.92 -14.05 -14.32
C LEU A 78 3.53 -13.46 -14.04
N ALA A 79 2.90 -12.83 -15.04
CA ALA A 79 1.56 -12.27 -14.89
C ALA A 79 0.56 -13.33 -14.42
N LYS A 80 0.56 -14.51 -15.05
CA LYS A 80 -0.34 -15.62 -14.68
C LYS A 80 -0.08 -16.13 -13.26
N ALA A 81 1.18 -16.22 -12.83
CA ALA A 81 1.54 -16.67 -11.49
C ALA A 81 1.10 -15.64 -10.42
N MET A 82 1.28 -14.35 -10.70
CA MET A 82 0.92 -13.28 -9.78
C MET A 82 -0.59 -13.05 -9.66
N THR A 83 -1.38 -13.47 -10.65
CA THR A 83 -2.85 -13.42 -10.63
C THR A 83 -3.48 -14.80 -10.41
N SER A 84 -2.77 -15.76 -9.81
CA SER A 84 -3.27 -17.11 -9.62
C SER A 84 -4.16 -17.23 -8.36
N PRO A 85 -5.04 -18.25 -8.28
CA PRO A 85 -5.81 -18.54 -7.07
C PRO A 85 -4.93 -18.78 -5.83
N GLU A 86 -3.76 -19.40 -6.02
CA GLU A 86 -2.78 -19.65 -4.96
C GLU A 86 -2.18 -18.34 -4.44
N MET A 87 -1.85 -17.41 -5.35
CA MET A 87 -1.37 -16.07 -4.96
C MET A 87 -2.44 -15.28 -4.21
N LYS A 88 -3.70 -15.33 -4.68
CA LYS A 88 -4.83 -14.71 -4.00
C LYS A 88 -4.97 -15.22 -2.56
N GLN A 89 -4.99 -16.54 -2.38
CA GLN A 89 -5.07 -17.15 -1.07
C GLN A 89 -3.86 -16.83 -0.18
N PHE A 90 -2.66 -16.75 -0.76
CA PHE A 90 -1.47 -16.34 -0.03
C PHE A 90 -1.61 -14.93 0.51
N ILE A 91 -2.04 -13.96 -0.33
CA ILE A 91 -2.23 -12.57 0.08
C ILE A 91 -3.25 -12.48 1.21
N GLU A 92 -4.41 -13.09 1.04
CA GLU A 92 -5.50 -13.06 2.03
C GLU A 92 -5.07 -13.64 3.38
N LYS A 93 -4.34 -14.76 3.38
CA LYS A 93 -3.87 -15.42 4.61
C LYS A 93 -2.68 -14.74 5.25
N LYS A 94 -1.76 -14.17 4.46
CA LYS A 94 -0.51 -13.62 4.98
C LYS A 94 -0.69 -12.24 5.59
N TYR A 95 -1.59 -11.44 5.02
CA TYR A 95 -1.71 -10.03 5.33
C TYR A 95 -2.98 -9.66 6.08
N ASP A 96 -3.86 -10.63 6.40
CA ASP A 96 -5.06 -10.44 7.24
C ASP A 96 -5.90 -9.21 6.82
N GLY A 97 -6.08 -9.01 5.51
CA GLY A 97 -6.83 -7.89 4.94
C GLY A 97 -6.07 -6.56 4.80
N ALA A 98 -4.82 -6.46 5.29
CA ALA A 98 -3.97 -5.27 5.09
C ALA A 98 -3.50 -5.10 3.64
N ILE A 99 -3.54 -6.17 2.85
CA ILE A 99 -3.32 -6.17 1.40
C ILE A 99 -4.50 -6.87 0.74
N VAL A 100 -5.10 -6.22 -0.26
CA VAL A 100 -6.27 -6.72 -0.99
C VAL A 100 -5.85 -7.12 -2.42
N PRO A 101 -6.14 -8.35 -2.87
CA PRO A 101 -5.92 -8.75 -4.26
C PRO A 101 -6.73 -7.90 -5.24
N ALA A 102 -6.10 -7.44 -6.32
CA ALA A 102 -6.74 -6.63 -7.36
C ALA A 102 -7.28 -7.46 -8.55
N PHE A 103 -7.45 -8.77 -8.38
CA PHE A 103 -7.83 -9.73 -9.41
C PHE A 103 -8.73 -10.88 -8.88
#